data_AF-A0A3D2W6I3-F1
#
_entry.id   AF-A0A3D2W6I3-F1
#
_cell.length_a   1.000
_cell.length_b   1.000
_cell.length_c   1.000
_cell.angle_alpha   90.00
_cell.angle_beta   90.00
_cell.angle_gamma   90.00
#
_symmetry.space_group_name_H-M   'P 1'
#
loop_
_entity.id
_entity.type
_entity.pdbx_description
1 polymer ?
#
loop_
_entity_poly.entity_id
_entity_poly.type
_entity_poly.pdbx_seq_one_letter_code
_entity_poly.pdbx_strand_id
1 'polypeptide(L)' 'MNEKNNAKGGIRIGKNDSAYEAIMDAMPHWIHKTKEDASSLTGFLYLPQCSCSVCGFEVSFERERCPHCGVKMTRR' A
#
# COMPACT_ATOMS: atom_id res chain seq x y z
N MET A 1 -0.29 13.44 -18.93
CA MET A 1 -1.23 12.38 -18.49
C MET A 1 -0.91 12.12 -17.01
N ASN A 2 -1.66 12.72 -16.07
CA ASN A 2 -2.99 12.31 -15.57
C ASN A 2 -2.87 11.02 -14.74
N GLU A 3 -3.30 10.88 -13.49
CA GLU A 3 -4.26 11.60 -12.65
C GLU A 3 -3.71 11.70 -11.22
N LYS A 4 -3.78 12.89 -10.59
CA LYS A 4 -3.64 12.98 -9.12
C LYS A 4 -4.98 12.56 -8.54
N ASN A 5 -5.06 11.32 -8.05
CA ASN A 5 -6.23 10.77 -7.36
C ASN A 5 -6.64 11.70 -6.20
N ASN A 6 -7.62 12.55 -6.48
CA ASN A 6 -8.24 13.42 -5.51
C ASN A 6 -9.15 12.52 -4.66
N ALA A 7 -8.72 12.21 -3.43
CA ALA A 7 -9.39 11.34 -2.47
C ALA A 7 -10.72 11.92 -1.93
N LYS A 8 -11.62 12.34 -2.83
CA LYS A 8 -12.94 12.90 -2.53
C LYS A 8 -14.07 11.91 -2.84
N GLY A 9 -13.86 10.64 -2.55
CA GLY A 9 -14.88 9.59 -2.64
C GLY A 9 -15.02 8.89 -1.28
N GLY A 10 -16.25 8.69 -0.81
CA GLY A 10 -16.50 7.91 0.40
C GLY A 10 -16.13 6.43 0.23
N ILE A 11 -15.97 5.71 1.35
CA ILE A 11 -15.66 4.28 1.36
C ILE A 11 -16.90 3.49 0.96
N ARG A 12 -16.79 2.63 -0.05
CA ARG A 12 -17.88 1.73 -0.51
C ARG A 12 -17.72 0.39 0.22
N ILE A 13 -18.78 -0.08 0.89
CA ILE A 13 -18.79 -1.34 1.64
C ILE A 13 -19.81 -2.27 0.99
N GLY A 14 -19.40 -3.48 0.61
CA GLY A 14 -20.29 -4.51 0.05
C GLY A 14 -21.19 -5.14 1.10
N LYS A 15 -22.26 -5.82 0.67
CA LYS A 15 -23.31 -6.40 1.54
C LYS A 15 -22.78 -7.42 2.57
N ASN A 16 -21.58 -7.97 2.36
CA ASN A 16 -20.93 -8.95 3.24
C ASN A 16 -19.51 -8.53 3.68
N ASP A 17 -19.07 -7.32 3.35
CA ASP A 17 -17.74 -6.85 3.73
C ASP A 17 -17.76 -6.26 5.13
N SER A 18 -16.70 -6.53 5.89
CA SER A 18 -16.48 -5.83 7.15
C SER A 18 -16.14 -4.37 6.87
N ALA A 19 -16.85 -3.45 7.52
CA ALA A 19 -16.54 -2.02 7.47
C ALA A 19 -15.08 -1.74 7.90
N TYR A 20 -14.55 -2.53 8.84
CA TYR A 20 -13.17 -2.41 9.28
C TYR A 20 -12.17 -2.73 8.17
N GLU A 21 -12.36 -3.83 7.45
CA GLU A 21 -11.48 -4.21 6.34
C GLU A 21 -11.52 -3.17 5.22
N ALA A 22 -12.71 -2.67 4.88
CA ALA A 22 -12.87 -1.63 3.87
C ALA A 22 -12.18 -0.30 4.26
N ILE A 23 -12.18 0.05 5.55
CA ILE A 23 -11.46 1.23 6.06
C ILE A 23 -9.95 0.98 5.99
N MET A 24 -9.48 -0.19 6.42
CA MET A 24 -8.06 -0.51 6.44
C MET A 24 -7.46 -0.55 5.03
N ASP A 25 -8.19 -1.07 4.04
CA ASP A 25 -7.79 -1.08 2.64
C ASP A 25 -7.72 0.33 2.02
N ALA A 26 -8.67 1.20 2.40
CA ALA A 26 -8.71 2.58 1.92
C ALA A 26 -7.60 3.47 2.52
N MET A 27 -6.97 3.06 3.62
CA MET A 27 -5.90 3.87 4.23
C MET A 27 -4.60 3.78 3.43
N PRO A 28 -3.92 4.92 3.20
CA PRO A 28 -2.59 4.94 2.59
C PRO A 28 -1.60 4.10 3.40
N HIS A 29 -1.05 3.07 2.78
CA HIS A 29 -0.04 2.19 3.35
C HIS A 29 1.06 1.85 2.34
N TRP A 30 2.18 1.30 2.84
CA TRP A 30 3.26 0.77 2.01
C TRP A 30 2.97 -0.69 1.64
N ILE A 31 3.13 -1.01 0.36
CA ILE A 31 2.98 -2.38 -0.17
C ILE A 31 4.39 -2.96 -0.33
N HIS A 32 4.73 -3.93 0.52
CA HIS A 32 6.00 -4.63 0.51
C HIS A 32 6.10 -5.56 -0.71
N LYS A 33 7.22 -5.50 -1.43
CA LYS A 33 7.49 -6.43 -2.51
C LYS A 33 8.08 -7.72 -1.99
N THR A 34 7.52 -8.83 -2.44
CA THR A 34 8.09 -10.16 -2.25
C THR A 34 8.49 -10.74 -3.61
N LYS A 35 9.47 -11.63 -3.59
CA LYS A 35 9.88 -12.41 -4.76
C LYS A 35 9.90 -13.88 -4.37
N GLU A 36 9.40 -14.74 -5.24
CA GLU A 36 9.52 -16.18 -5.07
C GLU A 36 10.98 -16.61 -5.12
N ASP A 37 11.40 -17.35 -4.11
CA ASP A 37 12.74 -17.93 -4.02
C ASP A 37 12.65 -19.32 -3.39
N ALA A 38 12.97 -20.33 -4.20
CA ALA A 38 12.90 -21.74 -3.79
C ALA A 38 13.94 -22.12 -2.73
N SER A 39 14.95 -21.26 -2.49
CA SER A 39 15.94 -21.45 -1.42
C SER A 39 15.46 -20.86 -0.09
N SER A 40 14.39 -20.05 -0.09
CA SER A 40 13.76 -19.53 1.13
C SER A 40 12.88 -20.59 1.79
N LEU A 41 12.93 -20.67 3.12
CA LEU A 41 12.12 -21.60 3.91
C LEU A 41 10.61 -21.41 3.71
N THR A 42 10.17 -20.19 3.38
CA THR A 42 8.77 -19.85 3.13
C THR A 42 8.42 -19.86 1.64
N GLY A 43 9.40 -20.06 0.75
CA GLY A 43 9.25 -19.92 -0.70
C GLY A 43 9.25 -18.48 -1.21
N PHE A 44 9.34 -17.47 -0.31
CA PHE A 44 9.38 -16.06 -0.67
C PHE A 44 10.51 -15.32 0.05
N LEU A 45 11.10 -14.35 -0.64
CA LEU A 45 12.06 -13.38 -0.13
C LEU A 45 11.41 -12.00 -0.07
N TYR A 46 11.49 -11.35 1.10
CA TYR A 46 11.06 -9.96 1.27
C TYR A 46 12.12 -9.02 0.72
N LEU A 47 11.74 -8.16 -0.23
CA LEU A 47 12.62 -7.12 -0.74
C LEU A 47 12.54 -5.87 0.15
N PRO A 48 13.62 -5.07 0.23
CA PRO A 48 13.56 -3.76 0.88
C PRO A 48 12.66 -2.76 0.13
N GLN A 49 12.24 -3.08 -1.09
CA GLN A 49 11.42 -2.23 -1.92
C GLN A 49 9.96 -2.25 -1.48
N CYS A 50 9.41 -1.06 -1.27
CA CYS A 50 8.02 -0.82 -0.91
C CYS A 50 7.39 0.12 -1.93
N SER A 51 6.12 -0.07 -2.25
CA SER A 51 5.39 0.80 -3.17
C SER A 51 4.26 1.55 -2.46
N CYS A 52 4.06 2.80 -2.84
CA CYS A 52 2.97 3.64 -2.31
C CYS A 52 1.62 3.15 -2.86
N SER A 53 0.70 2.72 -2.00
CA SER A 53 -0.67 2.32 -2.40
C SER A 53 -1.44 3.40 -3.15
N VAL A 54 -1.13 4.69 -2.93
CA VAL A 54 -1.87 5.83 -3.52
C VAL A 54 -1.32 6.25 -4.89
N CYS A 55 0.00 6.30 -5.06
CA CYS A 55 0.63 6.84 -6.27
C CYS A 55 1.59 5.88 -6.98
N GLY A 56 1.80 4.67 -6.46
CA GLY A 56 2.67 3.65 -7.03
C GLY A 56 4.17 3.90 -6.87
N PHE A 57 4.59 5.03 -6.30
CA PHE A 57 6.02 5.36 -6.17
C PHE A 57 6.75 4.37 -5.26
N GLU A 58 7.93 3.93 -5.70
CA GLU A 58 8.75 2.95 -5.00
C GLU A 58 9.80 3.61 -4.10
N VAL A 59 9.97 3.06 -2.91
CA VAL A 59 10.98 3.48 -1.93
C VAL A 59 11.72 2.27 -1.40
N SER A 60 12.99 2.45 -1.04
CA SER A 60 13.81 1.38 -0.45
C SER A 60 13.61 1.19 1.07
N PHE A 61 12.80 2.05 1.71
CA PHE A 61 12.46 1.96 3.13
C PHE A 61 11.16 2.70 3.42
N GLU A 62 10.37 2.19 4.37
CA GLU A 62 9.12 2.79 4.79
C GLU A 62 9.31 4.14 5.48
N ARG A 63 8.57 5.15 5.03
CA ARG A 63 8.59 6.50 5.60
C ARG A 63 7.21 6.90 6.10
N GLU A 64 7.15 7.80 7.07
CA GLU A 64 5.86 8.32 7.58
C GLU A 64 5.05 9.07 6.51
N ARG A 65 5.73 9.63 5.50
CA ARG A 65 5.10 10.27 4.34
C ARG A 65 5.74 9.79 3.05
N CYS A 66 4.91 9.64 2.02
CA CYS A 66 5.40 9.36 0.67
C CYS A 66 6.19 10.58 0.14
N PRO A 67 7.44 10.40 -0.34
CA PRO A 67 8.22 11.52 -0.88
C PRO A 67 7.67 12.05 -2.21
N HIS A 68 6.87 11.26 -2.93
CA HIS A 68 6.33 11.62 -4.23
C HIS A 68 4.96 12.32 -4.14
N CYS A 69 4.01 11.76 -3.39
CA CYS A 69 2.66 12.34 -3.27
C CYS A 69 2.40 13.09 -1.95
N GLY A 70 3.29 12.99 -0.96
CA GLY A 70 3.17 13.67 0.33
C GLY A 70 2.14 13.08 1.29
N VAL A 71 1.43 12.02 0.92
CA VAL A 71 0.43 11.37 1.78
C VAL A 71 1.09 10.79 3.04
N LYS A 72 0.42 10.93 4.18
CA LYS A 72 0.83 10.29 5.43
C LYS A 72 0.46 8.82 5.38
N MET A 73 1.45 7.96 5.59
CA MET A 73 1.29 6.51 5.56
C MET A 73 0.93 6.00 6.95
N THR A 74 -0.03 5.08 6.99
CA THR A 74 -0.37 4.33 8.20
C THR A 74 0.43 3.02 8.21
N ARG A 75 1.02 2.69 9.37
CA ARG A 75 1.65 1.37 9.56
C ARG A 75 0.56 0.34 9.87
N ARG A 76 0.60 -0.80 9.17
CA ARG A 76 -0.28 -1.94 9.38
C ARG A 76 0.42 -2.99 10.23
#